data_AF-A0A3P3ZGB9-F1
#
_entry.id   AF-A0A3P3ZGB9-F1
#
_cell.length_a   1.000
_cell.length_b   1.000
_cell.length_c   1.000
_cell.angle_alpha   90.00
_cell.angle_beta   90.00
_cell.angle_gamma   90.00
#
_symmetry.space_group_name_H-M   'P 1'
#
loop_
_entity.id
_entity.type
_entity.pdbx_description
1 polymer ?
#
loop_
_entity_poly.entity_id
_entity_poly.type
_entity_poly.pdbx_seq_one_letter_code
_entity_poly.pdbx_strand_id
1 'polypeptide(L)'
;MTAAVSIGELCWPKPTDVALATAAGGSNRGIAVELLQKHDCKRLVSTCSTPEKAKFLHSIGCNEAIHKKPEEGLVADKCRVAPNGFDIVYKSGGGTLQRTILWSA
;
A
#
# COMPACT_ATOMS: atom_id res chain seq x y z
N MET A 1 7.50 11.10 11.24
CA MET A 1 8.35 10.32 12.17
C MET A 1 7.97 8.84 12.20
N THR A 2 6.75 8.46 12.59
CA THR A 2 6.34 7.03 12.71
C THR A 2 6.58 6.22 11.44
N ALA A 3 6.13 6.70 10.27
CA ALA A 3 6.36 5.99 9.01
C ALA A 3 7.85 5.83 8.68
N ALA A 4 8.67 6.85 8.94
CA ALA A 4 10.12 6.80 8.69
C ALA A 4 10.81 5.75 9.56
N VAL A 5 10.48 5.69 10.84
CA VAL A 5 11.05 4.68 11.75
C VAL A 5 10.55 3.28 11.39
N SER A 6 9.25 3.11 11.12
CA SER A 6 8.69 1.80 10.75
C SER A 6 9.24 1.24 9.44
N ILE A 7 9.48 2.10 8.45
CA ILE A 7 9.99 1.64 7.16
C ILE A 7 11.51 1.47 7.23
N GLY A 8 12.23 2.45 7.77
CA GLY A 8 13.70 2.47 7.80
C GLY A 8 14.32 1.51 8.80
N GLU A 9 13.74 1.35 9.99
CA GLU A 9 14.36 0.58 11.08
C GLU A 9 13.76 -0.82 11.25
N LEU A 10 12.50 -1.03 10.84
CA LEU A 10 11.77 -2.29 11.09
C LEU A 10 11.55 -3.15 9.84
N CYS A 11 11.40 -2.56 8.65
CA CYS A 11 11.10 -3.32 7.44
C CYS A 11 12.32 -3.63 6.57
N TRP A 12 13.37 -2.81 6.59
CA TRP A 12 14.53 -2.91 5.67
C TRP A 12 14.15 -3.36 4.25
N PRO A 13 13.32 -2.56 3.56
CA PRO A 13 12.84 -2.88 2.22
C PRO A 13 13.98 -3.16 1.24
N LYS A 14 13.83 -4.25 0.48
CA LYS A 14 14.74 -4.63 -0.59
C LYS A 14 14.12 -4.29 -1.95
N PRO A 15 14.95 -4.12 -2.98
CA PRO A 15 14.46 -3.85 -4.33
C PRO A 15 13.60 -4.97 -4.91
N THR A 16 13.66 -6.17 -4.34
CA THR A 16 12.85 -7.32 -4.77
C THR A 16 11.45 -7.35 -4.14
N ASP A 17 11.22 -6.56 -3.10
CA ASP A 17 10.06 -6.70 -2.23
C ASP A 17 8.82 -6.03 -2.82
N VAL A 18 7.67 -6.63 -2.54
CA VAL A 18 6.35 -6.07 -2.83
C VAL A 18 5.78 -5.44 -1.56
N ALA A 19 5.66 -4.11 -1.56
CA ALA A 19 5.22 -3.36 -0.40
C ALA A 19 3.76 -2.92 -0.53
N LEU A 20 2.99 -3.02 0.57
CA LEU A 20 1.62 -2.55 0.70
C LEU A 20 1.52 -1.45 1.76
N ALA A 21 1.06 -0.27 1.37
CA ALA A 21 0.75 0.82 2.29
C ALA A 21 -0.76 1.03 2.43
N THR A 22 -1.32 0.86 3.63
CA THR A 22 -2.76 1.02 3.85
C THR A 22 -3.19 2.42 4.28
N ALA A 23 -4.39 2.82 3.88
CA ALA A 23 -4.99 4.13 4.14
C ALA A 23 -4.14 5.34 3.69
N ALA A 24 -3.38 5.18 2.62
CA ALA A 24 -2.31 6.11 2.24
C ALA A 24 -2.78 7.54 1.84
N GLY A 25 -4.07 7.78 1.62
CA GLY A 25 -4.61 9.10 1.26
C GLY A 25 -4.96 10.03 2.44
N GLY A 26 -4.16 10.04 3.50
CA GLY A 26 -4.26 11.00 4.62
C GLY A 26 -2.99 11.83 4.75
N SER A 27 -3.06 12.98 5.43
CA SER A 27 -1.98 13.98 5.55
C SER A 27 -0.61 13.39 5.96
N ASN A 28 -0.55 12.49 6.94
CA ASN A 28 0.70 11.84 7.36
C ASN A 28 1.03 10.54 6.61
N ARG A 29 0.15 10.07 5.73
CA ARG A 29 0.24 8.74 5.12
C ARG A 29 0.79 8.75 3.69
N GLY A 30 0.77 9.90 3.00
CA GLY A 30 1.50 10.09 1.74
C GLY A 30 3.02 9.96 1.91
N ILE A 31 3.56 10.38 3.06
CA ILE A 31 4.99 10.26 3.39
C ILE A 31 5.45 8.80 3.45
N ALA A 32 4.59 7.87 3.90
CA ALA A 32 4.93 6.45 3.93
C ALA A 32 5.13 5.88 2.52
N VAL A 33 4.30 6.31 1.57
CA VAL A 33 4.40 5.91 0.16
C VAL A 33 5.65 6.50 -0.46
N GLU A 34 5.93 7.78 -0.21
CA GLU A 34 7.14 8.43 -0.72
C GLU A 34 8.43 7.81 -0.14
N LEU A 35 8.41 7.40 1.13
CA LEU A 35 9.53 6.69 1.75
C LEU A 35 9.73 5.31 1.12
N LEU A 36 8.66 4.51 1.00
CA LEU A 36 8.75 3.20 0.33
C LEU A 36 9.22 3.34 -1.12
N GLN A 37 8.79 4.40 -1.81
CA GLN A 37 9.26 4.71 -3.16
C GLN A 37 10.76 5.00 -3.19
N LYS A 38 11.29 5.74 -2.20
CA LYS A 38 12.73 6.01 -2.08
C LYS A 38 13.58 4.77 -1.80
N HIS A 39 12.97 3.70 -1.29
CA HIS A 39 13.64 2.43 -1.06
C HIS A 39 13.65 1.50 -2.28
N ASP A 40 13.15 1.96 -3.43
CA ASP A 40 13.20 1.27 -4.72
C ASP A 40 12.58 -0.14 -4.72
N CYS A 41 11.52 -0.34 -3.93
CA CYS A 41 10.79 -1.61 -3.88
C CYS A 41 10.28 -1.99 -5.29
N LYS A 42 10.33 -3.28 -5.64
CA LYS A 42 9.88 -3.82 -6.94
C LYS A 42 8.49 -3.34 -7.33
N ARG A 43 7.59 -3.30 -6.34
CA ARG A 43 6.22 -2.85 -6.53
C ARG A 43 5.66 -2.28 -5.24
N LEU A 44 5.15 -1.06 -5.33
CA LEU A 44 4.46 -0.36 -4.27
C LEU A 44 2.96 -0.30 -4.56
N VAL A 45 2.18 -0.94 -3.70
CA VAL A 45 0.72 -0.94 -3.74
C VAL A 45 0.19 -0.12 -2.57
N SER A 46 -0.83 0.68 -2.82
CA SER A 46 -1.46 1.47 -1.77
C SER A 46 -2.96 1.28 -1.74
N THR A 47 -3.56 1.55 -0.57
CA THR A 47 -5.01 1.48 -0.44
C THR A 47 -5.64 2.79 0.02
N CYS A 48 -6.77 3.13 -0.60
CA CYS A 48 -7.48 4.38 -0.43
C CYS A 48 -8.99 4.20 -0.30
N SER A 49 -9.64 5.23 0.24
CA SER A 49 -11.10 5.27 0.33
C SER A 49 -11.75 5.91 -0.89
N THR A 50 -11.05 6.81 -1.59
CA THR A 50 -11.59 7.56 -2.74
C THR A 50 -10.67 7.49 -3.96
N PRO A 51 -11.21 7.58 -5.19
CA PRO A 51 -10.42 7.55 -6.42
C PRO A 51 -9.51 8.77 -6.57
N GLU A 52 -9.87 9.94 -6.03
CA GLU A 52 -9.01 11.13 -6.05
C GLU A 52 -7.72 10.90 -5.27
N LYS A 53 -7.83 10.23 -4.11
CA LYS A 53 -6.66 9.82 -3.32
C LYS A 53 -5.82 8.80 -4.07
N ALA A 54 -6.44 7.89 -4.82
CA ALA A 54 -5.69 6.94 -5.66
C ALA A 54 -4.85 7.66 -6.73
N LYS A 55 -5.41 8.69 -7.39
CA LYS A 55 -4.65 9.53 -8.34
C LYS A 55 -3.49 10.28 -7.67
N PHE A 56 -3.73 10.84 -6.49
CA PHE A 56 -2.67 11.49 -5.69
C PHE A 56 -1.54 10.51 -5.36
N LEU A 57 -1.87 9.29 -4.95
CA LEU A 57 -0.87 8.27 -4.63
C LEU A 57 -0.06 7.83 -5.85
N HIS A 58 -0.70 7.75 -7.01
CA HIS A 58 -0.01 7.51 -8.28
C HIS A 58 1.00 8.62 -8.59
N SER A 59 0.62 9.88 -8.34
CA SER A 59 1.49 11.05 -8.57
C SER A 59 2.72 11.10 -7.66
N ILE A 60 2.69 10.49 -6.46
CA ILE A 60 3.84 10.45 -5.55
C ILE A 60 4.70 9.19 -5.73
N GLY A 61 4.40 8.37 -6.74
CA GLY A 61 5.23 7.22 -7.14
C GLY A 61 4.61 5.85 -6.86
N CYS A 62 3.41 5.75 -6.29
CA CYS A 62 2.78 4.44 -6.08
C CYS A 62 2.47 3.76 -7.43
N ASN A 63 2.90 2.51 -7.63
CA ASN A 63 2.63 1.80 -8.88
C ASN A 63 1.14 1.53 -9.09
N GLU A 64 0.46 1.05 -8.04
CA GLU A 64 -0.97 0.71 -8.06
C GLU A 64 -1.67 1.20 -6.79
N ALA A 65 -2.85 1.80 -6.94
CA ALA A 65 -3.66 2.28 -5.83
C ALA A 65 -5.06 1.64 -5.86
N ILE A 66 -5.35 0.80 -4.88
CA ILE A 66 -6.63 0.11 -4.72
C ILE A 66 -7.57 0.99 -3.90
N HIS A 67 -8.74 1.34 -4.46
CA HIS A 67 -9.77 2.09 -3.75
C HIS A 67 -10.93 1.19 -3.29
N LYS A 68 -11.90 1.74 -2.55
CA LYS A 68 -13.08 1.00 -2.07
C LYS A 68 -13.93 0.49 -3.24
N LYS A 69 -14.00 -0.83 -3.42
CA LYS A 69 -14.82 -1.54 -4.43
C LYS A 69 -15.56 -2.71 -3.76
N PRO A 70 -16.46 -3.43 -4.47
CA PRO A 70 -16.99 -4.71 -4.02
C PRO A 70 -15.86 -5.71 -3.74
N GLU A 71 -16.07 -6.66 -2.83
CA GLU A 71 -15.02 -7.61 -2.39
C GLU A 71 -14.44 -8.44 -3.53
N GLU A 72 -15.26 -8.86 -4.49
CA GLU A 72 -14.81 -9.59 -5.69
C GLU A 72 -13.74 -8.81 -6.47
N GLY A 73 -13.93 -7.50 -6.63
CA GLY A 73 -12.97 -6.62 -7.30
C GLY A 73 -11.70 -6.39 -6.47
N LEU A 74 -11.81 -6.40 -5.15
CA LEU A 74 -10.67 -6.27 -4.23
C LEU A 74 -9.75 -7.49 -4.27
N VAL A 75 -10.34 -8.69 -4.30
CA VAL A 75 -9.58 -9.95 -4.42
C VAL A 75 -8.92 -10.04 -5.79
N ALA A 76 -9.63 -9.68 -6.86
CA ALA A 76 -9.05 -9.64 -8.20
C ALA A 76 -7.88 -8.65 -8.32
N ASP A 77 -8.03 -7.43 -7.77
CA ASP A 77 -6.93 -6.46 -7.76
C ASP A 77 -5.74 -6.97 -6.93
N LYS A 78 -5.99 -7.56 -5.75
CA LYS A 78 -4.93 -8.17 -4.92
C LYS A 78 -4.14 -9.22 -5.70
N CYS A 79 -4.82 -10.17 -6.34
CA CYS A 79 -4.18 -11.21 -7.14
C CYS A 79 -3.41 -10.63 -8.35
N ARG A 80 -3.91 -9.54 -8.96
CA ARG A 80 -3.21 -8.85 -10.05
C ARG A 80 -1.93 -8.17 -9.58
N VAL A 81 -1.98 -7.45 -8.46
CA VAL A 81 -0.85 -6.63 -8.00
C VAL A 81 0.21 -7.44 -7.28
N ALA A 82 -0.22 -8.45 -6.52
CA ALA A 82 0.61 -9.25 -5.62
C ALA A 82 0.21 -10.74 -5.69
N PRO A 83 0.51 -11.43 -6.81
CA PRO A 83 0.15 -12.85 -6.98
C PRO A 83 0.85 -13.76 -5.96
N ASN A 84 2.04 -13.36 -5.48
CA ASN A 84 2.80 -14.09 -4.46
C ASN A 84 2.60 -13.53 -3.04
N GLY A 85 1.67 -12.58 -2.85
CA GLY A 85 1.50 -11.85 -1.59
C GLY A 85 2.39 -10.62 -1.46
N PHE A 86 2.35 -10.01 -0.27
CA PHE A 86 3.10 -8.80 0.07
C PHE A 86 4.20 -9.14 1.08
N ASP A 87 5.43 -8.75 0.79
CA ASP A 87 6.58 -8.95 1.68
C ASP A 87 6.53 -7.95 2.84
N ILE A 88 6.11 -6.71 2.55
CA ILE A 88 6.07 -5.60 3.51
C ILE A 88 4.67 -5.02 3.55
N VAL A 89 4.10 -4.91 4.74
CA VAL A 89 2.78 -4.28 4.94
C VAL A 89 2.90 -3.15 5.97
N TYR A 90 2.86 -1.91 5.48
CA TYR A 90 2.68 -0.75 6.34
C TYR A 90 1.19 -0.51 6.56
N LYS A 91 0.69 -0.99 7.70
CA LYS A 91 -0.71 -0.82 8.08
C LYS A 91 -0.93 0.48 8.85
N SER A 92 -1.80 1.34 8.34
CA SER A 92 -2.28 2.52 9.07
C SER A 92 -3.80 2.62 9.01
N GLY A 93 -4.44 2.86 10.16
CA GLY A 93 -5.90 2.86 10.29
C GLY A 93 -6.53 1.46 10.29
N GLY A 94 -7.84 1.40 10.10
CA GLY A 94 -8.63 0.16 10.08
C GLY A 94 -9.84 0.28 9.16
N GLY A 95 -10.35 -0.85 8.67
CA GLY A 95 -11.55 -0.92 7.85
C GLY A 95 -11.68 -2.23 7.08
N THR A 96 -12.87 -2.47 6.53
CA THR A 96 -13.19 -3.70 5.77
C THR A 96 -12.23 -3.91 4.60
N LEU A 97 -11.93 -2.85 3.85
CA LEU A 97 -11.01 -2.92 2.71
C LEU A 97 -9.62 -3.48 3.07
N GLN A 98 -9.06 -3.05 4.21
CA GLN A 98 -7.75 -3.53 4.66
C GLN A 98 -7.84 -4.97 5.14
N ARG A 99 -8.95 -5.33 5.79
CA ARG A 99 -9.20 -6.71 6.22
C ARG A 99 -9.27 -7.64 5.02
N THR A 100 -10.07 -7.31 4.00
CA THR A 100 -10.18 -8.10 2.77
C THR A 100 -8.81 -8.25 2.08
N ILE A 101 -8.06 -7.16 1.88
CA ILE A 101 -6.75 -7.28 1.20
C ILE A 101 -5.74 -8.13 1.99
N LEU A 102 -5.74 -8.03 3.32
CA LEU A 102 -4.77 -8.76 4.15
C LEU A 102 -5.19 -10.19 4.47
N TRP A 103 -6.48 -10.46 4.62
CA TRP A 103 -7.01 -11.73 5.15
C TRP A 103 -7.81 -12.56 4.15
N SER A 104 -8.17 -12.01 2.99
CA SER A 104 -8.80 -12.82 1.94
C SER A 104 -7.73 -13.75 1.35
N ALA A 105 -7.93 -15.04 1.61
CA ALA A 105 -7.15 -16.17 1.10
C ALA A 105 -7.45 -16.41 -0.38
#